data_AF-A0A534IA34-F1
#
_entry.id   AF-A0A534IA34-F1
#
_cell.length_a   1.000
_cell.length_b   1.000
_cell.length_c   1.000
_cell.angle_alpha   90.00
_cell.angle_beta   90.00
_cell.angle_gamma   90.00
#
_symmetry.space_group_name_H-M   'P 1'
#
loop_
_entity.id
_entity.type
_entity.pdbx_description
1 polymer ?
#
loop_
_entity_poly.entity_id
_entity_poly.type
_entity_poly.pdbx_seq_one_letter_code
_entity_poly.pdbx_strand_id
1 'polypeptide(L)'
;MSEYLEFVDVPNHSGKTRKVNVVSKRHGYSLGLIQWYGRWRQYVFVPGPETVFNRDCLRDIAQYLQEMMDERKKVAMFNRIGDTKITLIGDIQFEPSGELRG
;
A
#
# COMPACT_ATOMS: atom_id res chain seq x y z
N MET A 1 0.06 -15.15 3.59
CA MET A 1 -1.30 -14.79 3.15
C MET A 1 -2.27 -15.21 4.24
N SER A 2 -3.27 -14.38 4.56
CA SER A 2 -4.31 -14.76 5.53
C SER A 2 -5.19 -15.88 4.99
N GLU A 3 -5.60 -16.80 5.85
CA GLU A 3 -6.50 -17.91 5.49
C GLU A 3 -7.94 -17.42 5.28
N TYR A 4 -8.42 -16.49 6.12
CA TYR A 4 -9.82 -16.08 6.19
C TYR A 4 -10.11 -14.68 5.66
N LEU A 5 -9.09 -13.82 5.60
CA LEU A 5 -9.24 -12.41 5.24
C LEU A 5 -8.68 -12.15 3.85
N GLU A 6 -9.37 -11.27 3.13
CA GLU A 6 -8.93 -10.67 1.88
C GLU A 6 -8.79 -9.16 2.06
N PHE A 7 -7.69 -8.61 1.53
CA PHE A 7 -7.36 -7.19 1.65
C PHE A 7 -7.50 -6.55 0.28
N VAL A 8 -8.58 -5.77 0.09
CA VAL A 8 -8.95 -5.20 -1.20
C VAL A 8 -8.69 -3.70 -1.19
N ASP A 9 -7.86 -3.22 -2.13
CA ASP A 9 -7.60 -1.78 -2.29
C ASP A 9 -8.86 -1.02 -2.69
N VAL A 10 -9.12 0.08 -2.00
CA VAL A 10 -10.27 0.96 -2.28
C VAL A 10 -9.75 2.28 -2.82
N PRO A 11 -10.31 2.80 -3.94
CA PRO A 11 -9.95 4.10 -4.44
C PRO A 11 -10.21 5.18 -3.39
N ASN A 12 -9.20 6.01 -3.13
CA ASN A 12 -9.32 7.19 -2.28
C ASN A 12 -9.27 8.43 -3.16
N HIS A 13 -10.37 9.19 -3.23
CA HIS A 13 -10.48 10.40 -4.05
C HIS A 13 -9.39 11.45 -3.78
N SER A 14 -8.82 11.47 -2.57
CA SER A 14 -7.71 12.37 -2.25
C SER A 14 -6.35 11.90 -2.78
N GLY A 15 -6.17 10.62 -3.12
CA GLY A 15 -4.90 10.04 -3.62
C GLY A 15 -3.72 10.01 -2.64
N LYS A 16 -3.79 10.70 -1.49
CA LYS A 16 -2.65 10.88 -0.58
C LYS A 16 -2.35 9.67 0.31
N THR A 17 -3.37 8.86 0.60
CA THR A 17 -3.25 7.71 1.52
C THR A 17 -4.05 6.53 0.99
N ARG A 18 -3.45 5.34 1.09
CA ARG A 18 -4.07 4.08 0.67
C ARG A 18 -5.20 3.73 1.62
N LYS A 19 -6.29 3.16 1.10
CA LYS A 19 -7.39 2.61 1.89
C LYS A 19 -7.59 1.16 1.47
N VAL A 20 -7.80 0.27 2.44
CA VAL A 20 -7.92 -1.16 2.18
C VAL A 20 -9.13 -1.70 2.91
N ASN A 21 -10.08 -2.27 2.17
CA ASN A 21 -11.23 -2.96 2.72
C ASN A 21 -10.81 -4.37 3.15
N VAL A 22 -11.16 -4.76 4.37
CA VAL A 22 -10.94 -6.12 4.86
C VAL A 22 -12.22 -6.91 4.62
N VAL A 23 -12.12 -7.96 3.82
CA VAL A 23 -13.27 -8.74 3.36
C VAL A 23 -13.14 -10.18 3.84
N SER A 24 -14.26 -10.78 4.24
CA SER A 24 -14.31 -12.22 4.53
C SER A 24 -14.21 -13.03 3.23
N LYS A 25 -13.21 -13.90 3.12
CA LYS A 25 -13.05 -14.78 1.94
C LYS A 25 -14.23 -15.73 1.75
N ARG A 26 -14.85 -16.15 2.85
CA ARG A 26 -15.93 -17.14 2.83
C ARG A 26 -17.26 -16.54 2.38
N HIS A 27 -17.55 -15.31 2.78
CA HIS A 27 -18.86 -14.71 2.60
C HIS A 27 -18.85 -13.43 1.73
N GLY A 28 -17.68 -12.88 1.41
CA GLY A 28 -17.54 -11.66 0.62
C GLY A 28 -17.95 -10.37 1.35
N TYR A 29 -18.27 -10.44 2.64
CA TYR A 29 -18.69 -9.27 3.41
C TYR A 29 -17.51 -8.42 3.87
N SER A 30 -17.69 -7.10 3.83
CA SER A 30 -16.76 -6.14 4.45
C SER A 30 -16.82 -6.29 5.96
N LEU A 31 -15.67 -6.58 6.56
CA LEU A 31 -15.47 -6.70 8.01
C LEU A 31 -14.94 -5.39 8.61
N GLY A 32 -14.44 -4.47 7.78
CA GLY A 32 -13.93 -3.19 8.23
C GLY A 32 -12.98 -2.56 7.21
N LEU A 33 -12.44 -1.40 7.59
CA LEU A 33 -11.62 -0.57 6.72
C LEU A 33 -10.29 -0.25 7.39
N ILE A 34 -9.20 -0.52 6.69
CA ILE A 34 -7.88 -0.01 7.04
C ILE A 34 -7.69 1.35 6.38
N GLN A 35 -7.36 2.35 7.20
CA GLN A 35 -7.13 3.71 6.75
C GLN A 35 -6.07 4.43 7.57
N TRP A 36 -5.51 5.50 7.00
CA TRP A 36 -4.56 6.34 7.70
C TRP A 36 -5.24 7.16 8.79
N TYR A 37 -4.75 7.06 10.02
CA TYR A 37 -5.20 7.88 11.14
C TYR A 37 -4.21 9.03 11.39
N GLY A 38 -4.54 10.20 10.84
CA GLY A 38 -3.65 11.36 10.81
C GLY A 38 -3.12 11.81 12.17
N ARG A 39 -3.92 11.69 13.24
CA ARG A 39 -3.52 12.11 14.60
C ARG A 39 -2.36 11.27 15.15
N TRP A 40 -2.33 9.98 14.84
CA TRP A 40 -1.26 9.08 15.29
C TRP A 40 -0.21 8.81 14.20
N ARG A 41 -0.44 9.31 12.98
CA ARG A 41 0.42 9.11 11.82
C ARG A 41 0.72 7.63 11.57
N GLN A 42 -0.31 6.79 11.65
CA GLN A 42 -0.23 5.36 11.38
C GLN A 42 -1.49 4.85 10.69
N TYR A 43 -1.39 3.70 10.00
CA TYR A 43 -2.57 2.98 9.55
C TYR A 43 -3.26 2.33 10.74
N VAL A 44 -4.59 2.38 10.74
CA VAL A 44 -5.43 1.74 11.75
C VAL A 44 -6.50 0.90 11.05
N PHE A 45 -6.91 -0.16 11.73
CA PHE A 45 -8.08 -0.92 11.34
C PHE A 45 -9.32 -0.37 12.05
N VAL A 46 -10.33 0.01 11.26
CA VAL A 46 -11.64 0.45 11.74
C VAL A 46 -12.62 -0.70 11.50
N PRO A 47 -13.01 -1.46 12.53
CA PRO A 47 -13.93 -2.57 12.36
C PRO A 47 -15.31 -2.08 11.91
N GLY A 48 -16.00 -2.90 11.13
CA GLY A 48 -17.42 -2.71 10.85
C GLY A 48 -18.26 -2.91 12.10
N PRO A 49 -19.51 -2.39 12.13
CA PRO A 49 -20.42 -2.62 13.24
C PRO A 49 -20.65 -4.13 13.44
N GLU A 50 -20.73 -4.56 14.70
CA GLU A 50 -21.03 -5.94 15.09
C GLU A 50 -20.07 -7.01 14.53
N THR A 51 -18.85 -6.61 14.14
CA THR A 51 -17.83 -7.54 13.66
C THR A 51 -17.01 -8.09 14.82
N VAL A 52 -16.72 -9.39 14.75
CA VAL A 52 -15.91 -10.11 15.76
C VAL A 52 -14.75 -10.77 15.06
N PHE A 53 -13.57 -10.65 15.67
CA PHE A 53 -12.33 -11.21 15.12
C PHE A 53 -11.75 -12.21 16.11
N ASN A 54 -11.38 -13.38 15.61
CA ASN A 54 -10.58 -14.31 16.39
C ASN A 54 -9.11 -13.82 16.47
N ARG A 55 -8.32 -14.48 17.32
CA ARG A 55 -6.89 -14.15 17.50
C ARG A 55 -6.12 -14.13 16.18
N ASP A 56 -6.34 -15.12 15.32
CA ASP A 56 -5.56 -15.26 14.08
C ASP A 56 -5.91 -14.17 13.05
N CYS A 57 -7.18 -13.79 12.91
CA CYS A 57 -7.60 -12.65 12.09
C CYS A 57 -6.99 -11.34 12.60
N LEU A 58 -6.98 -11.11 13.93
CA LEU A 58 -6.36 -9.92 14.51
C LEU A 58 -4.86 -9.87 14.24
N ARG A 59 -4.16 -11.01 14.33
CA ARG A 59 -2.74 -11.11 13.99
C ARG A 59 -2.49 -10.80 12.52
N ASP A 60 -3.30 -11.35 11.62
CA ASP A 60 -3.16 -11.11 10.18
C ASP A 60 -3.39 -9.64 9.82
N ILE A 61 -4.40 -9.00 10.43
CA ILE A 61 -4.65 -7.56 10.26
C ILE A 61 -3.46 -6.75 10.80
N ALA A 62 -2.95 -7.08 11.99
CA ALA A 62 -1.82 -6.36 12.58
C ALA A 62 -0.56 -6.49 11.72
N GLN A 63 -0.29 -7.67 11.17
CA GLN A 63 0.81 -7.89 10.23
C GLN A 63 0.64 -7.03 8.98
N TYR A 64 -0.56 -7.01 8.39
CA TYR A 64 -0.82 -6.21 7.20
C TYR A 64 -0.66 -4.70 7.46
N LEU A 65 -1.07 -4.20 8.63
CA LEU A 65 -0.83 -2.81 9.04
C LEU A 65 0.67 -2.49 9.11
N GLN A 66 1.47 -3.41 9.65
CA GLN A 66 2.93 -3.25 9.73
C GLN A 66 3.56 -3.20 8.34
N GLU A 67 3.15 -4.08 7.43
CA GLU A 67 3.63 -4.09 6.03
C GLU A 67 3.34 -2.76 5.33
N MET A 68 2.12 -2.22 5.45
CA MET A 68 1.76 -0.91 4.90
C MET A 68 2.59 0.25 5.48
N MET A 69 2.95 0.17 6.76
CA MET A 69 3.81 1.17 7.41
C MET A 69 5.24 1.11 6.88
N ASP A 70 5.77 -0.09 6.67
CA ASP A 70 7.13 -0.28 6.18
C ASP A 70 7.27 0.05 4.69
N GLU A 71 6.26 -0.24 3.87
CA GLU A 71 6.16 0.27 2.49
C GLU A 71 6.28 1.81 2.45
N ARG A 72 5.56 2.51 3.33
CA ARG A 72 5.60 3.97 3.39
C ARG A 72 6.96 4.51 3.82
N LYS A 73 7.64 3.84 4.76
CA LYS A 73 9.02 4.21 5.16
C LYS A 73 10.01 4.00 4.03
N LYS A 74 9.88 2.91 3.26
CA LYS A 74 10.72 2.64 2.08
C LYS A 74 10.53 3.71 1.02
N VAL A 75 9.29 4.09 0.70
CA VAL A 75 9.00 5.19 -0.25
C VAL A 75 9.58 6.51 0.26
N ALA A 76 9.40 6.84 1.54
CA ALA A 76 9.98 8.04 2.11
C ALA A 76 11.52 8.02 2.09
N MET A 77 12.15 6.86 2.29
CA MET A 77 13.60 6.69 2.16
C MET A 77 14.06 6.83 0.71
N PHE A 78 13.40 6.17 -0.24
CA PHE A 78 13.73 6.25 -1.66
C PHE A 78 13.60 7.67 -2.20
N ASN A 79 12.52 8.39 -1.86
CA ASN A 79 12.34 9.78 -2.26
C ASN A 79 13.43 10.71 -1.70
N ARG A 80 13.95 10.41 -0.50
CA ARG A 80 15.09 11.15 0.08
C ARG A 80 16.41 10.86 -0.62
N ILE A 81 16.58 9.65 -1.16
CA ILE A 81 17.77 9.25 -1.92
C ILE A 81 17.72 9.84 -3.33
N GLY A 82 16.52 9.96 -3.93
CA GLY A 82 16.31 10.56 -5.26
C GLY A 82 16.70 12.05 -5.36
N ASP A 83 16.76 12.78 -4.24
CA ASP A 83 17.27 14.16 -4.19
C ASP A 83 18.81 14.22 -4.13
N THR A 84 19.48 13.10 -3.87
CA THR A 84 20.94 12.98 -4.03
C THR A 84 21.17 12.44 -5.43
N LYS A 85 21.79 13.23 -6.32
CA LYS A 85 22.29 12.76 -7.63
C LYS A 85 23.09 11.46 -7.47
N ILE A 86 22.43 10.31 -7.58
CA ILE A 86 23.07 9.04 -7.84
C ILE A 86 22.94 8.86 -9.34
N THR A 87 23.99 9.27 -10.04
CA THR A 87 24.29 8.82 -11.40
C THR A 87 24.36 7.29 -11.35
N LEU A 88 23.24 6.61 -11.62
CA LEU A 88 23.29 5.18 -11.91
C LEU A 88 23.85 5.04 -13.32
N ILE A 89 25.13 4.68 -13.35
CA ILE A 89 25.86 4.11 -14.47
C ILE A 89 25.00 3.01 -15.09
N GLY A 90 24.76 3.09 -16.40
CA GLY A 90 24.00 2.08 -17.12
C GLY A 90 23.39 2.64 -18.40
N ASP A 91 24.24 2.98 -19.35
CA ASP A 91 23.89 3.42 -20.70
C ASP A 91 22.93 2.45 -21.38
N ILE A 92 21.67 2.86 -21.55
CA ILE A 92 20.80 2.31 -22.59
C ILE A 92 20.73 3.37 -23.68
N GLN A 93 21.55 3.19 -24.71
CA GLN A 93 21.47 4.00 -25.92
C GLN A 93 20.21 3.58 -26.70
N PHE A 94 19.22 4.46 -26.74
CA PHE A 94 18.16 4.42 -27.73
C PHE A 94 18.59 5.33 -28.88
N GLU A 95 19.11 4.77 -29.97
CA GLU A 95 19.39 5.56 -31.17
C GLU A 95 18.07 5.89 -31.90
N PRO A 96 17.73 7.19 -32.08
CA PRO A 96 16.61 7.54 -32.94
C PRO A 96 17.03 7.38 -34.40
N SER A 97 16.35 6.47 -35.09
CA SER A 97 16.45 6.26 -36.54
C SER A 97 16.37 7.59 -37.29
N GLY A 98 17.43 7.87 -38.07
CA GLY A 98 17.68 9.14 -38.72
C GLY A 98 16.60 9.60 -39.70
N GLU A 99 16.24 10.88 -39.56
CA GLU A 99 15.54 11.66 -40.57
C GLU A 99 16.60 12.18 -41.56
N LEU A 100 16.66 11.59 -42.76
CA LEU A 100 17.44 12.15 -43.88
C LEU A 100 16.66 13.33 -44.47
N ARG A 101 17.14 14.54 -44.22
CA ARG A 101 16.89 15.71 -45.06
C ARG A 101 18.23 16.22 -45.59
N GLY A 102 18.34 16.27 -46.91
CA GLY A 102 19.45 16.77 -47.70
C GLY A 102 19.26 16.38 -49.14
#